data_AF-A0A6J5VY41-F1
#
_entry.id   AF-A0A6J5VY41-F1
#
_cell.length_a   1.000
_cell.length_b   1.000
_cell.length_c   1.000
_cell.angle_alpha   90.00
_cell.angle_beta   90.00
_cell.angle_gamma   90.00
#
_symmetry.space_group_name_H-M   'P 1'
#
loop_
_entity.id
_entity.type
_entity.pdbx_description
1 polymer ?
#
loop_
_entity_poly.entity_id
_entity_poly.type
_entity_poly.pdbx_seq_one_letter_code
_entity_poly.pdbx_strand_id
1 'polypeptide(L)'
;MERQYGSSSHPPQFNGENYGEWKARIQAYIWAQGDDVWDLVLEGYAAPTKTERTIEKRKIETKDGVEEKDVVVSEFQIPKPKIEWTAEEKAMSVYNQKGIHAIFVAISSEQFAHIRNCKTSKEVWDNLIIVQGE
;
A
#
# COMPACT_ATOMS: atom_id res chain seq x y z
N MET A 1 26.22 24.00 -10.57
CA MET A 1 26.49 22.68 -9.95
C MET A 1 25.63 21.67 -10.69
N GLU A 2 26.14 21.12 -11.79
CA GLU A 2 25.49 20.05 -12.53
C GLU A 2 25.93 18.73 -11.89
N ARG A 3 24.99 18.00 -11.30
CA ARG A 3 25.27 16.63 -10.85
C ARG A 3 25.21 15.73 -12.09
N GLN A 4 26.35 15.12 -12.40
CA GLN A 4 26.50 14.21 -13.54
C GLN A 4 25.47 13.08 -13.49
N TYR A 5 24.70 13.01 -14.58
CA TYR A 5 23.80 11.94 -14.97
C TYR A 5 24.64 10.70 -15.31
N GLY A 6 24.54 9.63 -14.53
CA GLY A 6 25.33 8.42 -14.80
C GLY A 6 25.56 7.53 -13.60
N SER A 7 24.49 7.16 -12.88
CA SER A 7 24.50 5.91 -12.14
C SER A 7 23.32 5.10 -12.64
N SER A 8 23.57 3.87 -13.08
CA SER A 8 22.57 2.85 -13.47
C SER A 8 21.62 2.46 -12.33
N SER A 9 21.60 3.23 -11.24
CA SER A 9 20.86 2.98 -10.01
C SER A 9 19.65 3.90 -9.82
N HIS A 10 19.43 4.93 -10.66
CA HIS A 10 18.31 5.86 -10.50
C HIS A 10 17.48 5.98 -11.79
N PRO A 11 16.13 5.94 -11.68
CA PRO A 11 15.25 6.16 -12.81
C PRO A 11 15.35 7.61 -13.31
N PRO A 12 14.97 7.89 -14.56
CA PRO A 12 14.89 9.26 -15.06
C PRO A 12 13.96 10.09 -14.19
N GLN A 13 14.32 11.36 -13.98
CA GLN A 13 13.48 12.27 -13.23
C GLN A 13 12.28 12.72 -14.08
N PHE A 14 11.08 12.66 -13.49
CA PHE A 14 9.86 13.19 -14.08
C PHE A 14 9.75 14.69 -13.81
N ASN A 15 9.67 15.48 -14.87
CA ASN A 15 9.46 16.92 -14.82
C ASN A 15 8.07 17.35 -15.32
N GLY A 16 7.17 16.40 -15.61
CA GLY A 16 5.86 16.68 -16.23
C GLY A 16 5.83 16.50 -17.75
N GLU A 17 6.98 16.30 -18.40
CA GLU A 17 7.04 16.09 -19.85
C GLU A 17 7.25 14.61 -20.19
N ASN A 18 6.83 14.24 -21.41
CA ASN A 18 7.10 12.93 -22.01
C ASN A 18 6.69 11.75 -21.09
N TYR A 19 5.52 11.88 -20.45
CA TYR A 19 5.00 10.95 -19.46
C TYR A 19 5.04 9.49 -19.94
N GLY A 20 4.72 9.23 -21.21
CA GLY A 20 4.76 7.86 -21.78
C GLY A 20 6.15 7.22 -21.70
N GLU A 21 7.21 7.97 -22.03
CA GLU A 21 8.58 7.47 -21.92
C GLU A 21 9.02 7.31 -20.47
N TRP A 22 8.73 8.30 -19.63
CA TRP A 22 9.03 8.23 -18.21
C TRP A 22 8.34 7.02 -17.55
N LYS A 23 7.05 6.81 -17.86
CA LYS A 23 6.23 5.70 -17.37
C LYS A 23 6.85 4.35 -17.69
N ALA A 24 7.30 4.15 -18.94
CA ALA A 24 7.95 2.90 -19.34
C ALA A 24 9.25 2.66 -18.56
N ARG A 25 10.05 3.71 -18.31
CA ARG A 25 11.31 3.62 -17.59
C ARG A 25 11.13 3.40 -16.08
N ILE A 26 10.17 4.07 -15.45
CA ILE A 26 9.88 3.85 -14.01
C ILE A 26 9.27 2.46 -13.77
N GLN A 27 8.43 1.97 -14.69
CA GLN A 27 7.91 0.61 -14.63
C GLN A 27 9.04 -0.43 -14.68
N ALA A 28 9.99 -0.30 -15.60
CA ALA A 28 11.17 -1.17 -15.66
C ALA A 28 12.02 -1.11 -14.39
N TYR A 29 12.17 0.09 -13.80
CA TYR A 29 12.89 0.27 -12.55
C TYR A 29 12.18 -0.38 -11.35
N ILE A 30 10.85 -0.29 -11.26
CA ILE A 30 10.07 -0.92 -10.18
C ILE A 30 10.12 -2.45 -10.30
N TRP A 31 10.00 -3.01 -11.51
CA TRP A 31 10.16 -4.46 -11.72
C TRP A 31 11.50 -4.99 -11.22
N ALA A 32 12.58 -4.21 -11.36
CA ALA A 32 13.89 -4.59 -10.83
C ALA A 32 13.94 -4.67 -9.28
N GLN A 33 12.96 -4.10 -8.57
CA GLN A 33 12.86 -4.17 -7.10
C GLN A 33 12.12 -5.43 -6.60
N GLY A 34 11.44 -6.13 -7.51
CA GLY A 34 10.59 -7.30 -7.29
C GLY A 34 9.38 -7.26 -8.24
N ASP A 35 8.98 -8.42 -8.74
CA ASP A 35 7.78 -8.61 -9.56
C ASP A 35 6.52 -8.14 -8.82
N ASP A 36 6.35 -8.59 -7.57
CA ASP A 36 5.21 -8.23 -6.71
C ASP A 36 5.11 -6.73 -6.41
N VAL A 37 6.21 -5.97 -6.57
CA VAL A 37 6.24 -4.53 -6.24
C VAL A 37 5.41 -3.74 -7.24
N TRP A 38 5.53 -4.07 -8.53
CA TRP A 38 4.77 -3.39 -9.58
C TRP A 38 3.28 -3.72 -9.50
N ASP A 39 2.96 -5.00 -9.28
CA ASP A 39 1.58 -5.43 -9.15
C ASP A 39 0.91 -4.73 -7.96
N LEU A 40 1.61 -4.60 -6.84
CA LEU A 40 1.09 -3.86 -5.69
C LEU A 40 0.93 -2.35 -5.93
N VAL A 41 1.77 -1.73 -6.76
CA VAL A 41 1.60 -0.33 -7.19
C VAL A 41 0.29 -0.15 -7.96
N LEU A 42 -0.11 -1.14 -8.75
CA LEU A 42 -1.35 -1.09 -9.53
C LEU A 42 -2.58 -1.47 -8.72
N GLU A 43 -2.51 -2.57 -7.97
CA GLU A 43 -3.63 -3.14 -7.21
C GLU A 43 -3.90 -2.41 -5.90
N GLY A 44 -2.82 -1.96 -5.24
CA GLY A 44 -2.88 -1.21 -3.99
C GLY A 44 -2.65 -2.06 -2.75
N TYR A 45 -2.01 -1.44 -1.77
CA TYR A 45 -1.74 -2.05 -0.48
C TYR A 45 -2.89 -1.82 0.52
N ALA A 46 -3.39 -2.91 1.09
CA ALA A 46 -4.31 -2.88 2.22
C ALA A 46 -3.57 -3.25 3.52
N ALA A 47 -3.71 -2.43 4.55
CA ALA A 47 -3.10 -2.71 5.86
C ALA A 47 -3.77 -3.94 6.50
N PRO A 48 -3.01 -4.88 7.08
CA PRO A 48 -3.55 -6.05 7.75
C PRO A 48 -4.55 -5.69 8.87
N THR A 49 -5.72 -6.32 8.85
CA THR A 49 -6.73 -6.22 9.90
C THR A 49 -6.97 -7.57 10.56
N LYS A 50 -7.52 -7.55 11.76
CA LYS A 50 -8.07 -8.75 12.42
C LYS A 50 -9.50 -8.50 12.87
N THR A 51 -10.22 -9.60 12.98
CA THR A 51 -11.59 -9.60 13.48
C THR A 51 -11.56 -9.60 15.01
N GLU A 52 -12.14 -8.57 15.59
CA GLU A 52 -12.38 -8.48 17.04
C GLU A 52 -13.86 -8.78 17.31
N ARG A 53 -14.13 -9.63 18.30
CA ARG A 53 -15.49 -10.05 18.66
C ARG A 53 -15.75 -9.78 20.13
N THR A 54 -16.85 -9.10 20.44
CA THR A 54 -17.35 -9.03 21.81
C THR A 54 -18.29 -10.21 22.04
N ILE A 55 -17.92 -11.06 22.99
CA ILE A 55 -18.70 -12.23 23.40
C ILE A 55 -19.37 -11.91 24.73
N GLU A 56 -20.70 -12.02 24.77
CA GLU A 56 -21.47 -11.99 26.01
C GLU A 56 -22.03 -13.38 26.30
N LYS A 57 -21.99 -13.77 27.56
CA LYS A 57 -22.71 -14.96 28.02
C LYS A 57 -24.18 -14.62 28.21
N ARG A 58 -25.06 -15.34 27.52
CA ARG A 58 -26.51 -15.20 27.69
C ARG A 58 -27.09 -16.54 28.13
N LYS A 59 -27.95 -16.47 29.15
CA LYS A 59 -28.80 -17.58 29.56
C LYS A 59 -29.95 -17.68 28.58
N ILE A 60 -30.08 -18.85 27.95
CA ILE A 60 -31.13 -19.15 26.98
C ILE A 60 -31.94 -20.30 27.57
N GLU A 61 -33.24 -20.06 27.74
CA GLU A 61 -34.17 -21.12 28.12
C GLU A 61 -34.37 -22.08 26.95
N THR A 62 -34.09 -23.35 27.20
CA THR A 62 -34.32 -24.45 26.27
C THR A 62 -35.28 -25.46 26.91
N LYS A 63 -35.77 -26.41 26.11
CA LYS A 63 -36.69 -27.46 26.59
C LYS A 63 -36.10 -28.32 27.71
N ASP A 64 -34.77 -28.40 27.77
CA ASP A 64 -34.01 -29.20 28.73
C ASP A 64 -33.48 -28.37 29.92
N GLY A 65 -33.81 -27.08 29.99
CA GLY A 65 -33.39 -26.16 31.05
C GLY A 65 -32.73 -24.87 30.54
N VAL A 66 -32.14 -24.09 31.46
CA VAL A 66 -31.41 -22.86 31.14
C VAL A 66 -29.97 -23.21 30.76
N GLU A 67 -29.59 -22.95 29.51
CA GLU A 67 -28.20 -23.09 29.05
C GLU A 67 -27.52 -21.72 28.95
N GLU A 68 -26.28 -21.62 29.40
CA GLU A 68 -25.45 -20.42 29.18
C GLU A 68 -24.68 -20.59 27.87
N LYS A 69 -24.89 -19.68 26.91
CA LYS A 69 -24.22 -19.69 25.61
C LYS A 69 -23.46 -18.40 25.37
N ASP A 70 -22.28 -18.55 24.79
CA ASP A 70 -21.50 -17.44 24.25
C ASP A 70 -22.20 -16.91 22.99
N VAL A 71 -22.66 -15.66 23.07
CA VAL A 71 -23.29 -14.95 21.96
C VAL A 71 -22.34 -13.86 21.50
N VAL A 72 -22.01 -13.85 20.20
CA VAL A 72 -21.29 -12.73 19.60
C VAL A 72 -22.26 -11.55 19.50
N VAL A 73 -21.96 -10.47 20.21
CA VAL A 73 -22.83 -9.28 20.29
C VAL A 73 -22.34 -8.17 19.38
N SER A 74 -21.04 -8.15 19.09
CA SER A 74 -20.46 -7.28 18.07
C SER A 74 -19.27 -7.97 17.40
N GLU A 75 -19.07 -7.62 16.13
CA GLU A 75 -17.94 -8.06 15.33
C GLU A 75 -17.48 -6.87 14.47
N PHE A 76 -16.19 -6.52 14.57
CA PHE A 76 -15.61 -5.40 13.83
C PHE A 76 -14.16 -5.70 13.43
N GLN A 77 -13.68 -5.03 12.38
CA GLN A 77 -12.30 -5.12 11.94
C GLN A 77 -11.45 -4.07 12.66
N ILE A 78 -10.33 -4.49 13.23
CA ILE A 78 -9.33 -3.60 13.83
C ILE A 78 -7.98 -3.74 13.13
N PRO A 79 -7.13 -2.69 13.12
CA PRO A 79 -5.76 -2.82 12.64
C PRO A 79 -5.03 -3.93 13.39
N LYS A 80 -4.45 -4.87 12.64
CA LYS A 80 -3.66 -5.95 13.23
C LYS A 80 -2.34 -5.39 13.76
N PRO A 81 -1.94 -5.67 15.02
CA PRO A 81 -0.64 -5.25 15.53
C PRO A 81 0.51 -5.85 14.69
N LYS A 82 1.56 -5.07 14.40
CA LYS A 82 2.71 -5.52 13.57
C LYS A 82 3.40 -6.80 14.05
N ILE A 83 3.36 -7.07 15.35
CA ILE A 83 3.93 -8.29 15.95
C ILE A 83 3.16 -9.55 15.52
N GLU A 84 1.86 -9.42 15.23
CA GLU A 84 0.98 -10.50 14.78
C GLU A 84 0.96 -10.65 13.24
N TRP A 85 1.71 -9.82 12.51
CA TRP A 85 1.72 -9.89 11.05
C TRP A 85 2.43 -11.14 10.55
N THR A 86 1.83 -11.81 9.56
CA THR A 86 2.44 -12.93 8.85
C THR A 86 3.64 -12.47 8.02
N ALA A 87 4.41 -13.42 7.48
CA ALA A 87 5.52 -13.09 6.59
C ALA A 87 5.03 -12.39 5.31
N GLU A 88 3.91 -12.84 4.78
CA GLU A 88 3.26 -12.31 3.58
C GLU A 88 2.74 -10.89 3.83
N GLU A 89 2.05 -10.65 4.95
CA GLU A 89 1.56 -9.32 5.34
C GLU A 89 2.72 -8.30 5.48
N LYS A 90 3.85 -8.74 6.04
CA LYS A 90 5.07 -7.92 6.11
C LYS A 90 5.67 -7.67 4.73
N ALA A 91 5.73 -8.70 3.87
CA ALA A 91 6.23 -8.58 2.52
C ALA A 91 5.43 -7.55 1.71
N MET A 92 4.10 -7.62 1.74
CA MET A 92 3.21 -6.65 1.08
C MET A 92 3.47 -5.22 1.57
N SER A 93 3.66 -5.02 2.88
CA SER A 93 4.02 -3.70 3.40
C SER A 93 5.39 -3.23 2.89
N VAL A 94 6.37 -4.12 2.74
CA VAL A 94 7.70 -3.79 2.20
C VAL A 94 7.60 -3.43 0.72
N TYR A 95 6.83 -4.20 -0.06
CA TYR A 95 6.60 -3.92 -1.48
C TYR A 95 5.95 -2.55 -1.68
N ASN A 96 4.97 -2.20 -0.85
CA ASN A 96 4.35 -0.88 -0.91
C ASN A 96 5.38 0.24 -0.66
N GLN A 97 6.25 0.05 0.34
CA GLN A 97 7.32 1.01 0.65
C GLN A 97 8.35 1.12 -0.49
N LYS A 98 8.72 0.00 -1.11
CA LYS A 98 9.61 -0.04 -2.28
C LYS A 98 8.98 0.71 -3.46
N GLY A 99 7.70 0.50 -3.73
CA GLY A 99 6.97 1.20 -4.79
C GLY A 99 6.93 2.72 -4.57
N ILE A 100 6.58 3.16 -3.35
CA ILE A 100 6.61 4.58 -2.97
C ILE A 100 8.01 5.16 -3.17
N HIS A 101 9.03 4.49 -2.63
CA HIS A 101 10.41 4.94 -2.71
C HIS A 101 10.87 5.06 -4.16
N ALA A 102 10.62 4.04 -4.98
CA ALA A 102 10.99 4.02 -6.39
C ALA A 102 10.39 5.20 -7.15
N ILE A 103 9.13 5.54 -6.89
CA ILE A 103 8.47 6.68 -7.54
C ILE A 103 9.03 8.00 -6.99
N PHE A 104 9.24 8.13 -5.68
CA PHE A 104 9.76 9.37 -5.07
C PHE A 104 11.16 9.75 -5.55
N VAL A 105 12.02 8.78 -5.82
CA VAL A 105 13.36 9.06 -6.39
C VAL A 105 13.31 9.42 -7.88
N ALA A 106 12.17 9.17 -8.54
CA ALA A 106 11.99 9.33 -9.97
C ALA A 106 11.24 10.61 -10.37
N ILE A 107 10.92 11.50 -9.43
CA ILE A 107 10.08 12.69 -9.71
C ILE A 107 10.75 14.00 -9.28
N SER A 108 10.33 15.11 -9.87
CA SER A 108 10.74 16.45 -9.47
C SER A 108 10.15 16.86 -8.12
N SER A 109 10.74 17.88 -7.49
CA SER A 109 10.22 18.45 -6.24
C SER A 109 8.81 19.02 -6.37
N GLU A 110 8.45 19.49 -7.56
CA GLU A 110 7.10 19.97 -7.89
C GLU A 110 6.10 18.82 -7.86
N GLN A 111 6.36 17.76 -8.62
CA GLN A 111 5.51 16.55 -8.63
C GLN A 111 5.42 15.91 -7.24
N PHE A 112 6.53 15.89 -6.50
CA PHE A 112 6.56 15.39 -5.12
C PHE A 112 5.61 16.16 -4.18
N ALA A 113 5.50 17.48 -4.33
CA ALA A 113 4.64 18.30 -3.47
C ALA A 113 3.16 17.89 -3.53
N HIS A 114 2.72 17.38 -4.69
CA HIS A 114 1.35 16.90 -4.90
C HIS A 114 1.09 15.55 -4.24
N ILE A 115 2.10 14.67 -4.19
CA ILE A 115 1.92 13.28 -3.73
C ILE A 115 2.50 12.98 -2.35
N ARG A 116 3.20 13.93 -1.71
CA ARG A 116 3.93 13.73 -0.44
C ARG A 116 3.12 13.16 0.73
N ASN A 117 1.79 13.28 0.70
CA ASN A 117 0.90 12.80 1.76
C ASN A 117 0.25 11.44 1.45
N CYS A 118 0.55 10.86 0.28
CA CYS A 118 0.06 9.53 -0.10
C CYS A 118 0.67 8.46 0.82
N LYS A 119 -0.15 7.48 1.20
CA LYS A 119 0.21 6.39 2.12
C LYS A 119 0.48 5.09 1.37
N THR A 120 -0.05 4.96 0.16
CA THR A 120 0.17 3.79 -0.69
C THR A 120 0.89 4.16 -1.98
N SER A 121 1.65 3.21 -2.50
CA SER A 121 2.28 3.28 -3.82
C SER A 121 1.25 3.48 -4.93
N LYS A 122 0.06 2.88 -4.77
CA LYS A 122 -1.09 3.10 -5.65
C LYS A 122 -1.59 4.54 -5.64
N GLU A 123 -1.82 5.13 -4.46
CA GLU A 123 -2.22 6.55 -4.37
C GLU A 123 -1.17 7.46 -5.02
N VAL A 124 0.11 7.18 -4.80
CA VAL A 124 1.20 7.91 -5.45
C VAL A 124 1.10 7.80 -6.98
N TRP A 125 0.91 6.58 -7.49
CA TRP A 125 0.83 6.30 -8.92
C TRP A 125 -0.40 6.92 -9.59
N ASP A 126 -1.57 6.74 -8.99
CA ASP A 126 -2.85 7.22 -9.51
C ASP A 126 -2.87 8.76 -9.56
N ASN A 127 -2.34 9.45 -8.54
CA ASN A 127 -2.23 10.91 -8.55
C ASN A 127 -1.27 11.42 -9.64
N LEU A 128 -0.18 10.71 -9.93
CA LEU A 128 0.72 11.07 -11.02
C LEU A 128 0.08 10.87 -12.41
N ILE A 129 -0.82 9.90 -12.57
CA ILE A 129 -1.61 9.75 -13.80
C ILE A 129 -2.59 10.91 -13.95
N ILE A 130 -3.33 11.24 -12.89
CA ILE A 130 -4.40 12.24 -12.92
C ILE A 130 -3.86 13.63 -13.29
N VAL A 131 -2.73 14.04 -12.70
CA VAL A 131 -2.11 15.36 -12.98
C VAL A 131 -1.65 15.53 -14.44
N GLN A 132 -1.54 14.44 -15.21
CA GLN A 132 -0.95 14.43 -16.55
C GLN A 132 -1.95 14.04 -17.65
N GLY A 133 -3.21 13.76 -17.28
CA GLY A 133 -4.28 13.31 -18.17
C GLY A 133 -5.40 14.31 -18.42
N GLU A 134 -5.29 15.54 -17.90
CA GLU A 134 -6.11 16.71 -18.24
C GLU A 134 -5.36 17.65 -19.20
#